data_AF-A0A2N5SI11-F1
#
_entry.id   AF-A0A2N5SI11-F1
#
_cell.length_a   1.000
_cell.length_b   1.000
_cell.length_c   1.000
_cell.angle_alpha   90.00
_cell.angle_beta   90.00
_cell.angle_gamma   90.00
#
_symmetry.space_group_name_H-M   'P 1'
#
loop_
_entity.id
_entity.type
_entity.pdbx_description
1 polymer ?
#
loop_
_entity_poly.entity_id
_entity_poly.type
_entity_poly.pdbx_seq_one_letter_code
_entity_poly.pdbx_strand_id
1 'polypeptide(L)'
;MTQAKVYQPGSLNSARNQNQPYQSFSLSASTSTEHEQEEEEQEEHHQTDPTKLSRRLPFLNGRSKITSSIQIAILILISLSALIILIDWWTQTQLYRLRYPWSHSPSTGSSPSSTSWSALSRSYLGLPACDPFDEPGSVAFNETFYNDANWIPFSSTCSPSPDYLSALRVIRNVPQTLPLSERDALIHRPMELDSAQPEQQQSGKEGFDRSKFDLWGRPYPDLNFLRGKSILVLGDSVDRNSLDHLHQLVHADKRSIHYSDINNPPPTGWDIRSTPWEINLGLLHPRNYSNATAPDNSRAFAGLNCKLINGFFYGLDDIDEFSVQGDWHAPGLAENRVRELYEPMTRAYGSEDGEGPGMIMLQSGLWDLAFFGRRNRQRNETTEGALGAEELDWWQSRFRSLIRAVKETWPHTPLWIRTTHRIGEQFWAAHDWQAGLKHGLGKGFVNFFPDHRVHQIRQMQLAEAREQGLPVFDFYAIWEGYQKFQDKVHPLKVPGGVLMNQALFHHVWMESIGRENWEKSYLTRNRIGKLPHYLNQFY
;
A
#
# COMPACT_ATOMS: atom_id res chain seq x y z
N MET A 1 -21.98 53.20 -34.13
CA MET A 1 -21.21 54.01 -33.15
C MET A 1 -20.79 53.03 -32.06
N THR A 2 -19.67 52.32 -32.14
CA THR A 2 -18.33 52.62 -32.69
C THR A 2 -17.52 53.58 -31.81
N GLN A 3 -16.70 53.00 -30.92
CA GLN A 3 -15.42 53.45 -30.33
C GLN A 3 -15.18 52.52 -29.12
N ALA A 4 -14.23 51.58 -29.08
CA ALA A 4 -12.85 51.55 -29.57
C ALA A 4 -11.93 52.58 -28.86
N LYS A 5 -11.22 52.11 -27.83
CA LYS A 5 -9.88 52.60 -27.46
C LYS A 5 -8.88 51.45 -27.62
N VAL A 6 -7.68 51.80 -28.04
CA VAL A 6 -6.71 50.91 -28.68
C VAL A 6 -5.30 51.27 -28.15
N TYR A 7 -4.43 50.25 -28.09
CA TYR A 7 -2.95 50.36 -28.01
C TYR A 7 -2.31 50.80 -26.67
N GLN A 8 -1.10 50.35 -26.29
CA GLN A 8 -0.09 49.52 -26.99
C GLN A 8 0.53 48.38 -26.13
N PRO A 9 1.17 47.36 -26.74
CA PRO A 9 1.83 46.24 -26.06
C PRO A 9 3.35 46.45 -25.87
N GLY A 10 3.92 45.76 -24.86
CA GLY A 10 5.36 45.58 -24.66
C GLY A 10 5.80 44.13 -24.87
N SER A 11 6.93 43.92 -25.53
CA SER A 11 7.56 42.63 -25.84
C SER A 11 9.08 42.77 -25.61
N LEU A 12 9.94 41.75 -25.46
CA LEU A 12 9.85 40.30 -25.72
C LEU A 12 10.35 39.51 -24.45
N ASN A 13 10.57 38.19 -24.38
CA ASN A 13 10.54 37.11 -25.38
C ASN A 13 10.31 35.69 -24.81
N SER A 14 9.57 34.87 -25.55
CA SER A 14 9.78 33.44 -25.86
C SER A 14 10.78 32.55 -25.08
N ALA A 15 10.28 31.44 -24.55
CA ALA A 15 10.73 30.09 -24.96
C ALA A 15 9.62 29.04 -24.79
N ARG A 16 9.44 28.17 -25.81
CA ARG A 16 8.59 26.97 -25.78
C ARG A 16 9.29 25.83 -25.03
N ASN A 17 8.51 24.92 -24.44
CA ASN A 17 8.54 23.46 -24.68
C ASN A 17 7.29 22.86 -24.03
N GLN A 18 6.28 22.42 -24.78
CA GLN A 18 6.17 21.12 -25.47
C GLN A 18 6.22 19.90 -24.54
N ASN A 19 5.03 19.29 -24.38
CA ASN A 19 4.84 17.93 -23.88
C ASN A 19 5.70 16.92 -24.65
N GLN A 20 6.31 15.96 -23.95
CA GLN A 20 6.53 14.57 -24.40
C GLN A 20 6.79 13.68 -23.17
N PRO A 21 6.59 12.35 -23.27
CA PRO A 21 6.29 11.49 -22.10
C PRO A 21 7.52 10.87 -21.43
N TYR A 22 7.28 10.23 -20.28
CA TYR A 22 8.23 9.37 -19.56
C TYR A 22 8.96 8.40 -20.50
N GLN A 23 10.29 8.50 -20.53
CA GLN A 23 11.16 7.43 -21.03
C GLN A 23 11.88 6.74 -19.87
N SER A 24 11.90 5.41 -19.93
CA SER A 24 12.66 4.52 -19.06
C SER A 24 14.16 4.73 -19.24
N PHE A 25 14.91 4.94 -18.15
CA PHE A 25 16.37 4.92 -18.17
C PHE A 25 16.93 3.58 -17.72
N SER A 26 17.61 2.91 -18.66
CA SER A 26 18.47 1.76 -18.41
C SER A 26 19.80 2.21 -17.80
N LEU A 27 20.27 1.50 -16.77
CA LEU A 27 21.59 1.74 -16.16
C LEU A 27 22.71 1.19 -17.05
N SER A 28 23.59 2.08 -17.53
CA SER A 28 24.94 1.73 -18.00
C SER A 28 25.97 2.47 -17.15
N ALA A 29 26.93 1.73 -16.60
CA ALA A 29 27.96 2.29 -15.74
C ALA A 29 29.11 2.89 -16.58
N SER A 30 29.60 4.06 -16.19
CA SER A 30 30.89 4.60 -16.65
C SER A 30 31.60 5.35 -15.52
N THR A 31 32.92 5.16 -15.48
CA THR A 31 33.85 5.66 -14.45
C THR A 31 34.59 6.92 -14.90
N SER A 32 34.80 7.87 -14.00
CA SER A 32 35.83 8.93 -14.06
C SER A 32 36.06 9.49 -12.65
N THR A 33 37.15 9.15 -11.95
CA THR A 33 38.45 9.86 -11.92
C THR A 33 38.36 11.33 -11.48
N GLU A 34 38.87 11.60 -10.28
CA GLU A 34 39.14 12.93 -9.74
C GLU A 34 40.66 13.19 -9.69
N HIS A 35 41.03 14.45 -9.87
CA HIS A 35 42.32 15.13 -9.63
C HIS A 35 41.90 16.50 -9.03
N GLU A 36 42.65 17.25 -8.21
CA GLU A 36 44.11 17.41 -8.13
C GLU A 36 44.53 18.20 -6.85
N GLN A 37 45.82 18.59 -6.77
CA GLN A 37 46.50 19.54 -5.84
C GLN A 37 46.93 18.94 -4.49
N GLU A 38 48.21 18.68 -4.19
CA GLU A 38 49.53 19.33 -4.44
C GLU A 38 49.88 20.51 -3.52
N GLU A 39 51.05 20.40 -2.87
CA GLU A 39 51.96 21.50 -2.50
C GLU A 39 53.42 20.98 -2.58
N GLU A 40 54.37 21.89 -2.84
CA GLU A 40 55.68 21.62 -3.48
C GLU A 40 56.85 21.32 -2.51
N GLU A 41 57.93 20.68 -3.00
CA GLU A 41 59.24 21.37 -3.18
C GLU A 41 60.33 20.52 -3.89
N GLN A 42 60.68 20.97 -5.11
CA GLN A 42 62.01 21.04 -5.76
C GLN A 42 62.83 19.79 -6.18
N GLU A 43 63.55 20.01 -7.30
CA GLU A 43 64.35 19.11 -8.13
C GLU A 43 65.78 18.88 -7.52
N GLU A 44 66.72 18.05 -8.03
CA GLU A 44 66.93 17.50 -9.37
C GLU A 44 67.88 16.25 -9.37
N HIS A 45 67.71 15.39 -10.38
CA HIS A 45 68.66 14.46 -11.04
C HIS A 45 69.57 13.37 -10.37
N HIS A 46 69.43 12.17 -10.97
CA HIS A 46 70.45 11.14 -11.31
C HIS A 46 71.03 10.13 -10.28
N GLN A 47 70.34 8.97 -10.23
CA GLN A 47 70.79 7.69 -10.84
C GLN A 47 71.85 6.77 -10.15
N THR A 48 71.52 5.48 -10.21
CA THR A 48 72.32 4.23 -10.06
C THR A 48 72.62 3.61 -8.68
N ASP A 49 71.95 2.46 -8.49
CA ASP A 49 72.46 1.14 -8.06
C ASP A 49 72.54 0.77 -6.55
N PRO A 50 71.62 -0.09 -6.05
CA PRO A 50 71.60 -0.53 -4.66
C PRO A 50 72.29 -1.90 -4.45
N THR A 51 73.54 -1.89 -3.98
CA THR A 51 74.14 -3.09 -3.37
C THR A 51 74.47 -2.88 -1.89
N LYS A 52 73.71 -3.58 -1.02
CA LYS A 52 74.08 -3.97 0.37
C LYS A 52 74.25 -2.80 1.37
N LEU A 53 73.91 -2.90 2.66
CA LEU A 53 73.84 -4.08 3.52
C LEU A 53 73.00 -3.81 4.81
N SER A 54 72.17 -4.78 5.22
CA SER A 54 71.99 -5.24 6.63
C SER A 54 71.70 -4.23 7.78
N ARG A 55 70.47 -4.28 8.34
CA ARG A 55 70.10 -5.06 9.56
C ARG A 55 68.60 -4.88 9.91
N ARG A 56 67.81 -5.96 9.96
CA ARG A 56 67.32 -6.67 11.19
C ARG A 56 66.25 -5.86 11.96
N LEU A 57 65.00 -6.31 12.20
CA LEU A 57 64.40 -7.64 12.51
C LEU A 57 62.85 -7.59 12.24
N PRO A 58 62.01 -8.63 12.49
CA PRO A 58 61.91 -9.90 11.74
C PRO A 58 60.45 -10.30 11.35
N PHE A 59 60.31 -11.54 10.83
CA PHE A 59 59.10 -12.37 10.62
C PHE A 59 58.26 -12.27 9.33
N LEU A 60 58.22 -13.44 8.65
CA LEU A 60 57.11 -13.99 7.86
C LEU A 60 56.73 -13.32 6.54
N ASN A 61 57.67 -13.29 5.59
CA ASN A 61 57.32 -13.46 4.18
C ASN A 61 57.40 -14.95 3.80
N GLY A 62 56.32 -15.68 4.08
CA GLY A 62 56.19 -17.10 3.77
C GLY A 62 55.10 -17.32 2.73
N ARG A 63 55.49 -17.53 1.45
CA ARG A 63 54.62 -18.18 0.46
C ARG A 63 54.38 -19.62 0.91
N SER A 64 53.44 -19.83 1.83
CA SER A 64 52.84 -21.15 1.97
C SER A 64 52.17 -21.46 0.63
N LYS A 65 52.66 -22.48 -0.07
CA LYS A 65 51.79 -23.22 -0.96
C LYS A 65 50.69 -23.73 -0.04
N ILE A 66 49.47 -23.21 -0.21
CA ILE A 66 48.28 -23.79 0.42
C ILE A 66 48.35 -25.27 0.07
N THR A 67 48.62 -26.11 1.06
CA THR A 67 48.85 -27.54 0.80
C THR A 67 47.59 -28.11 0.17
N SER A 68 47.73 -29.10 -0.72
CA SER A 68 46.57 -29.65 -1.43
C SER A 68 45.44 -30.04 -0.45
N SER A 69 45.80 -30.49 0.76
CA SER A 69 44.89 -30.74 1.89
C SER A 69 44.03 -29.53 2.31
N ILE A 70 44.57 -28.31 2.35
CA ILE A 70 43.82 -27.10 2.70
C ILE A 70 42.94 -26.65 1.53
N GLN A 71 43.40 -26.77 0.27
CA GLN A 71 42.55 -26.53 -0.89
C GLN A 71 41.36 -27.51 -0.94
N ILE A 72 41.61 -28.80 -0.65
CA ILE A 72 40.58 -29.82 -0.52
C ILE A 72 39.61 -29.48 0.63
N ALA A 73 40.10 -29.03 1.80
CA ALA A 73 39.24 -28.63 2.91
C ALA A 73 38.32 -27.44 2.57
N ILE A 74 38.84 -26.42 1.85
CA ILE A 74 38.04 -25.28 1.38
C ILE A 74 36.98 -25.73 0.37
N LEU A 75 37.33 -26.60 -0.58
CA LEU A 75 36.37 -27.16 -1.54
C LEU A 75 35.27 -27.98 -0.84
N ILE A 76 35.63 -28.80 0.14
CA ILE A 76 34.66 -29.55 0.95
C ILE A 76 33.71 -28.61 1.70
N LEU A 77 34.22 -27.53 2.31
CA LEU A 77 33.38 -26.53 2.99
C LEU A 77 32.42 -25.81 2.04
N ILE A 78 32.87 -25.45 0.83
CA ILE A 78 32.01 -24.85 -0.20
C ILE A 78 30.95 -25.85 -0.66
N SER A 79 31.31 -27.11 -0.93
CA SER A 79 30.37 -28.16 -1.32
C SER A 79 29.34 -28.48 -0.23
N LEU A 80 29.74 -28.52 1.04
CA LEU A 80 28.83 -28.71 2.18
C LEU A 80 27.88 -27.51 2.33
N SER A 81 28.38 -26.28 2.15
CA SER A 81 27.55 -25.07 2.23
C SER A 81 26.52 -25.02 1.11
N ALA A 82 26.93 -25.33 -0.13
CA ALA A 82 26.02 -25.47 -1.27
C ALA A 82 25.00 -26.60 -1.07
N LEU A 83 25.42 -27.74 -0.51
CA LEU A 83 24.52 -28.85 -0.18
C LEU A 83 23.49 -28.47 0.88
N ILE A 84 23.87 -27.73 1.92
CA ILE A 84 22.94 -27.22 2.95
C ILE A 84 21.92 -26.27 2.32
N ILE A 85 22.35 -25.34 1.45
CA ILE A 85 21.44 -24.43 0.73
C ILE A 85 20.48 -25.21 -0.19
N LEU A 86 20.98 -26.23 -0.89
CA LEU A 86 20.15 -27.09 -1.75
C LEU A 86 19.17 -27.95 -0.95
N ILE A 87 19.58 -28.45 0.23
CA ILE A 87 18.70 -29.20 1.14
C ILE A 87 17.62 -28.26 1.69
N ASP A 88 17.97 -27.09 2.23
CA ASP A 88 16.98 -26.13 2.73
C ASP A 88 16.02 -25.71 1.60
N TRP A 89 16.53 -25.30 0.44
CA TRP A 89 15.69 -24.96 -0.72
C TRP A 89 14.76 -26.11 -1.12
N TRP A 90 15.25 -27.36 -1.17
CA TRP A 90 14.42 -28.52 -1.49
C TRP A 90 13.39 -28.81 -0.39
N THR A 91 13.76 -28.69 0.88
CA THR A 91 12.88 -28.90 2.03
C THR A 91 11.80 -27.83 2.11
N GLN A 92 12.14 -26.55 1.92
CA GLN A 92 11.17 -25.47 1.77
C GLN A 92 10.25 -25.74 0.57
N THR A 93 10.78 -26.19 -0.56
CA THR A 93 9.97 -26.53 -1.75
C THR A 93 9.02 -27.72 -1.49
N GLN A 94 9.44 -28.78 -0.80
CA GLN A 94 8.54 -29.89 -0.46
C GLN A 94 7.52 -29.50 0.64
N LEU A 95 7.91 -28.67 1.62
CA LEU A 95 6.98 -28.14 2.61
C LEU A 95 5.96 -27.20 1.96
N TYR A 96 6.36 -26.39 0.99
CA TYR A 96 5.47 -25.55 0.19
C TYR A 96 4.48 -26.41 -0.62
N ARG A 97 4.95 -27.51 -1.23
CA ARG A 97 4.09 -28.50 -1.92
C ARG A 97 3.11 -29.22 -0.99
N LEU A 98 3.54 -29.58 0.21
CA LEU A 98 2.70 -30.25 1.21
C LEU A 98 1.69 -29.29 1.86
N ARG A 99 2.07 -28.03 2.08
CA ARG A 99 1.24 -26.99 2.71
C ARG A 99 0.30 -26.31 1.71
N TYR A 100 0.69 -26.20 0.45
CA TYR A 100 -0.06 -25.55 -0.63
C TYR A 100 -0.13 -26.46 -1.90
N PRO A 101 -0.75 -27.66 -1.83
CA PRO A 101 -0.78 -28.61 -2.94
C PRO A 101 -1.46 -28.10 -4.23
N TRP A 102 -2.14 -26.95 -4.18
CA TRP A 102 -2.72 -26.27 -5.34
C TRP A 102 -1.76 -25.34 -6.09
N SER A 103 -0.54 -25.06 -5.57
CA SER A 103 0.40 -24.12 -6.19
C SER A 103 1.15 -24.68 -7.40
N HIS A 104 0.97 -25.95 -7.73
CA HIS A 104 1.50 -26.57 -8.94
C HIS A 104 0.35 -27.13 -9.78
N SER A 105 0.21 -26.63 -11.01
CA SER A 105 -0.60 -27.30 -12.01
C SER A 105 -0.04 -28.72 -12.24
N PRO A 106 -0.86 -29.79 -12.23
CA PRO A 106 -0.38 -31.12 -12.54
C PRO A 106 0.18 -31.16 -13.96
N SER A 107 1.44 -31.56 -14.11
CA SER A 107 2.02 -31.79 -15.43
C SER A 107 1.28 -32.95 -16.12
N THR A 108 0.51 -32.62 -17.15
CA THR A 108 0.06 -33.49 -18.25
C THR A 108 -0.54 -34.86 -17.87
N GLY A 109 -1.84 -35.04 -18.13
CA GLY A 109 -2.40 -36.38 -18.40
C GLY A 109 -3.41 -36.94 -17.39
N SER A 110 -3.82 -36.19 -16.37
CA SER A 110 -5.03 -36.51 -15.62
C SER A 110 -5.98 -35.32 -15.61
N SER A 111 -7.17 -35.51 -16.20
CA SER A 111 -8.26 -34.54 -16.07
C SER A 111 -8.53 -34.32 -14.58
N PRO A 112 -8.53 -33.08 -14.06
CA PRO A 112 -8.77 -32.84 -12.65
C PRO A 112 -10.20 -33.29 -12.33
N SER A 113 -10.32 -34.47 -11.71
CA SER A 113 -11.61 -35.03 -11.33
C SER A 113 -12.36 -34.04 -10.44
N SER A 114 -13.61 -33.75 -10.80
CA SER A 114 -14.49 -32.73 -10.20
C SER A 114 -14.83 -32.95 -8.71
N THR A 115 -14.25 -33.97 -8.10
CA THR A 115 -14.40 -34.40 -6.70
C THR A 115 -13.61 -33.57 -5.70
N SER A 116 -12.49 -32.96 -6.10
CA SER A 116 -11.71 -32.06 -5.20
C SER A 116 -12.46 -30.75 -4.94
N TRP A 117 -12.79 -30.01 -6.01
CA TRP A 117 -13.41 -28.69 -5.89
C TRP A 117 -14.86 -28.72 -5.41
N SER A 118 -15.62 -29.79 -5.69
CA SER A 118 -16.96 -29.95 -5.10
C SER A 118 -16.94 -30.30 -3.62
N ALA A 119 -15.79 -30.69 -3.04
CA ALA A 119 -15.59 -30.79 -1.59
C ALA A 119 -15.07 -29.46 -1.01
N LEU A 120 -14.17 -28.76 -1.73
CA LEU A 120 -13.62 -27.47 -1.31
C LEU A 120 -14.62 -26.30 -1.39
N SER A 121 -15.52 -26.28 -2.38
CA SER A 121 -16.62 -25.30 -2.43
C SER A 121 -17.64 -25.54 -1.31
N ARG A 122 -17.82 -26.78 -0.87
CA ARG A 122 -18.58 -27.11 0.35
C ARG A 122 -17.89 -26.67 1.66
N SER A 123 -16.60 -26.32 1.64
CA SER A 123 -15.95 -25.59 2.74
C SER A 123 -15.93 -24.07 2.52
N TYR A 124 -16.07 -23.59 1.29
CA TYR A 124 -16.15 -22.17 0.93
C TYR A 124 -17.61 -21.68 1.06
N LEU A 125 -18.22 -21.85 2.25
CA LEU A 125 -19.63 -21.58 2.57
C LEU A 125 -19.83 -20.37 3.52
N GLY A 126 -19.08 -19.29 3.33
CA GLY A 126 -19.67 -17.96 3.50
C GLY A 126 -19.37 -17.17 4.76
N LEU A 127 -18.53 -17.63 5.68
CA LEU A 127 -18.01 -16.82 6.78
C LEU A 127 -16.52 -17.08 6.99
N PRO A 128 -15.75 -16.08 7.47
CA PRO A 128 -14.32 -16.25 7.68
C PRO A 128 -14.07 -17.20 8.86
N ALA A 129 -13.22 -18.21 8.67
CA ALA A 129 -12.67 -18.98 9.80
C ALA A 129 -11.68 -18.14 10.66
N CYS A 130 -11.24 -17.01 10.10
CA CYS A 130 -10.20 -16.09 10.57
C CYS A 130 -10.25 -14.81 9.71
N ASP A 131 -9.70 -13.70 10.19
CA ASP A 131 -9.18 -12.68 9.28
C ASP A 131 -7.78 -13.13 8.80
N PRO A 132 -7.53 -13.36 7.50
CA PRO A 132 -6.21 -13.71 7.01
C PRO A 132 -5.16 -12.63 7.28
N PHE A 133 -5.55 -11.36 7.43
CA PHE A 133 -4.64 -10.25 7.73
C PHE A 133 -4.35 -10.07 9.23
N ASP A 134 -5.00 -10.86 10.11
CA ASP A 134 -4.67 -11.01 11.54
C ASP A 134 -3.79 -12.25 11.80
N GLU A 135 -3.62 -13.13 10.80
CA GLU A 135 -2.83 -14.36 10.92
C GLU A 135 -1.42 -14.21 10.30
N PRO A 136 -0.35 -14.74 10.95
CA PRO A 136 1.00 -14.77 10.38
C PRO A 136 1.04 -15.49 9.04
N GLY A 137 1.80 -14.94 8.09
CA GLY A 137 1.80 -15.39 6.71
C GLY A 137 2.94 -14.78 5.89
N SER A 138 2.80 -14.86 4.57
CA SER A 138 3.76 -14.30 3.62
C SER A 138 3.07 -13.84 2.34
N VAL A 139 3.64 -12.83 1.69
CA VAL A 139 3.21 -12.40 0.36
C VAL A 139 3.58 -13.45 -0.70
N ALA A 140 2.58 -14.03 -1.34
CA ALA A 140 2.77 -14.74 -2.59
C ALA A 140 2.87 -13.73 -3.75
N PHE A 141 4.00 -13.74 -4.45
CA PHE A 141 4.20 -12.98 -5.68
C PHE A 141 4.06 -13.89 -6.90
N ASN A 142 3.54 -13.32 -7.99
CA ASN A 142 3.66 -13.92 -9.32
C ASN A 142 4.44 -12.95 -10.22
N GLU A 143 5.63 -13.35 -10.68
CA GLU A 143 6.49 -12.52 -11.54
C GLU A 143 5.89 -12.19 -12.92
N THR A 144 4.87 -12.94 -13.34
CA THR A 144 4.09 -12.66 -14.56
C THR A 144 2.88 -11.74 -14.26
N PHE A 145 2.39 -11.75 -13.02
CA PHE A 145 1.16 -11.07 -12.61
C PHE A 145 1.33 -10.35 -11.26
N TYR A 146 2.22 -9.36 -11.23
CA TYR A 146 2.56 -8.60 -10.02
C TYR A 146 1.37 -7.94 -9.31
N ASN A 147 0.32 -7.55 -10.06
CA ASN A 147 -0.89 -6.92 -9.52
C ASN A 147 -1.80 -7.88 -8.72
N ASP A 148 -1.47 -9.17 -8.72
CA ASP A 148 -2.25 -10.26 -8.12
C ASP A 148 -1.51 -10.87 -6.91
N ALA A 149 -0.54 -10.13 -6.36
CA ALA A 149 0.11 -10.49 -5.11
C ALA A 149 -0.94 -10.64 -3.99
N ASN A 150 -0.74 -11.57 -3.05
CA ASN A 150 -1.72 -11.79 -1.98
C ASN A 150 -1.04 -12.25 -0.69
N TRP A 151 -1.66 -11.95 0.45
CA TRP A 151 -1.24 -12.47 1.74
C TRP A 151 -1.72 -13.91 1.90
N ILE A 152 -0.78 -14.82 2.13
CA ILE A 152 -1.06 -16.23 2.38
C ILE A 152 -0.75 -16.54 3.86
N PRO A 153 -1.77 -16.76 4.71
CA PRO A 153 -1.57 -17.22 6.07
C PRO A 153 -0.82 -18.55 6.11
N PHE A 154 0.06 -18.73 7.11
CA PHE A 154 0.75 -20.00 7.33
C PHE A 154 -0.15 -21.09 7.93
N SER A 155 -1.25 -20.69 8.59
CA SER A 155 -2.22 -21.62 9.17
C SER A 155 -3.12 -22.23 8.10
N SER A 156 -3.15 -23.56 8.01
CA SER A 156 -4.08 -24.27 7.14
C SER A 156 -5.55 -24.16 7.58
N THR A 157 -5.83 -23.65 8.78
CA THR A 157 -7.21 -23.31 9.20
C THR A 157 -7.66 -21.94 8.71
N CYS A 158 -6.76 -21.16 8.11
CA CYS A 158 -7.04 -19.81 7.65
C CYS A 158 -6.79 -19.68 6.15
N SER A 159 -7.87 -19.49 5.37
CA SER A 159 -7.75 -19.31 3.92
C SER A 159 -7.33 -17.88 3.58
N PRO A 160 -6.48 -17.66 2.56
CA PRO A 160 -6.21 -16.34 2.01
C PRO A 160 -7.50 -15.61 1.60
N SER A 161 -7.50 -14.28 1.64
CA SER A 161 -8.66 -13.49 1.20
C SER A 161 -9.02 -13.80 -0.26
N PRO A 162 -10.30 -13.64 -0.66
CA PRO A 162 -10.67 -13.57 -2.08
C PRO A 162 -9.84 -12.52 -2.83
N ASP A 163 -9.73 -12.66 -4.15
CA ASP A 163 -9.07 -11.65 -5.00
C ASP A 163 -10.06 -10.56 -5.43
N TYR A 164 -10.30 -9.61 -4.53
CA TYR A 164 -11.23 -8.49 -4.78
C TYR A 164 -10.74 -7.60 -5.92
N LEU A 165 -9.42 -7.43 -6.09
CA LEU A 165 -8.84 -6.60 -7.15
C LEU A 165 -9.02 -7.22 -8.54
N SER A 166 -8.82 -8.53 -8.70
CA SER A 166 -9.15 -9.20 -9.97
C SER A 166 -10.66 -9.18 -10.25
N ALA A 167 -11.50 -9.43 -9.25
CA ALA A 167 -12.96 -9.37 -9.41
C ALA A 167 -13.44 -7.98 -9.90
N LEU A 168 -12.91 -6.90 -9.32
CA LEU A 168 -13.18 -5.53 -9.75
C LEU A 168 -12.69 -5.27 -11.19
N ARG A 169 -11.54 -5.80 -11.59
CA ARG A 169 -11.03 -5.67 -12.98
C ARG A 169 -11.93 -6.35 -14.00
N VAL A 170 -12.57 -7.47 -13.65
CA VAL A 170 -13.48 -8.20 -14.55
C VAL A 170 -14.75 -7.39 -14.83
N ILE A 171 -15.29 -6.68 -13.83
CA ILE A 171 -16.55 -5.94 -13.98
C ILE A 171 -16.40 -4.48 -14.43
N ARG A 172 -15.18 -3.97 -14.65
CA ARG A 172 -14.91 -2.53 -14.81
C ARG A 172 -15.43 -1.86 -16.09
N ASN A 173 -15.66 -2.63 -17.17
CA ASN A 173 -16.00 -2.11 -18.50
C ASN A 173 -17.39 -2.62 -18.97
N VAL A 174 -18.33 -2.77 -18.04
CA VAL A 174 -19.65 -3.35 -18.33
C VAL A 174 -20.52 -2.30 -19.04
N PRO A 175 -21.02 -2.55 -20.27
CA PRO A 175 -21.76 -1.54 -21.02
C PRO A 175 -22.98 -1.02 -20.27
N GLN A 176 -23.09 0.31 -20.14
CA GLN A 176 -24.19 0.96 -19.40
C GLN A 176 -25.58 0.64 -19.99
N THR A 177 -25.63 0.27 -21.28
CA THR A 177 -26.83 -0.13 -22.02
C THR A 177 -27.36 -1.52 -21.66
N LEU A 178 -26.59 -2.35 -20.93
CA LEU A 178 -27.08 -3.65 -20.48
C LEU A 178 -28.20 -3.47 -19.44
N PRO A 179 -29.23 -4.35 -19.44
CA PRO A 179 -30.25 -4.37 -18.40
C PRO A 179 -29.67 -4.46 -17.00
N LEU A 180 -30.29 -3.80 -16.03
CA LEU A 180 -29.84 -3.82 -14.63
C LEU A 180 -29.66 -5.24 -14.10
N SER A 181 -30.57 -6.16 -14.42
CA SER A 181 -30.49 -7.57 -14.03
C SER A 181 -29.26 -8.30 -14.56
N GLU A 182 -28.80 -7.98 -15.77
CA GLU A 182 -27.57 -8.58 -16.34
C GLU A 182 -26.33 -7.99 -15.68
N ARG A 183 -26.35 -6.68 -15.45
CA ARG A 183 -25.29 -5.96 -14.73
C ARG A 183 -25.16 -6.44 -13.28
N ASP A 184 -26.27 -6.65 -12.60
CA ASP A 184 -26.33 -7.18 -11.23
C ASP A 184 -25.83 -8.62 -11.15
N ALA A 185 -26.11 -9.45 -12.16
CA ALA A 185 -25.57 -10.81 -12.23
C ALA A 185 -24.03 -10.84 -12.23
N LEU A 186 -23.38 -9.85 -12.85
CA LEU A 186 -21.91 -9.72 -12.86
C LEU A 186 -21.34 -9.27 -11.51
N ILE A 187 -22.12 -8.55 -10.69
CA ILE A 187 -21.71 -8.19 -9.33
C ILE A 187 -21.75 -9.42 -8.43
N HIS A 188 -22.79 -10.25 -8.56
CA HIS A 188 -22.90 -11.51 -7.81
C HIS A 188 -21.95 -12.61 -8.29
N ARG A 189 -21.65 -12.64 -9.59
CA ARG A 189 -20.74 -13.61 -10.22
C ARG A 189 -19.85 -12.89 -11.22
N PRO A 190 -18.73 -12.28 -10.76
CA PRO A 190 -17.80 -11.59 -11.64
C PRO A 190 -17.29 -12.55 -12.72
N MET A 191 -17.73 -12.30 -13.95
CA MET A 191 -17.34 -13.03 -15.14
C MET A 191 -17.12 -12.06 -16.28
N GLU A 192 -16.14 -12.34 -17.14
CA GLU A 192 -15.98 -11.56 -18.37
C GLU A 192 -17.21 -11.81 -19.26
N LEU A 193 -17.83 -10.74 -19.78
CA LEU A 193 -18.72 -10.89 -20.92
C LEU A 193 -17.86 -11.36 -22.09
N ASP A 194 -18.30 -12.37 -22.83
CA ASP A 194 -17.73 -12.76 -24.12
C ASP A 194 -17.82 -11.57 -25.09
N SER A 195 -16.82 -10.69 -25.01
CA SER A 195 -16.73 -9.51 -25.86
C SER A 195 -16.24 -9.96 -27.22
N ALA A 196 -16.96 -9.55 -28.27
CA ALA A 196 -16.68 -9.95 -29.64
C ALA A 196 -15.36 -9.35 -30.17
N GLN A 197 -14.24 -9.96 -29.77
CA GLN A 197 -12.93 -9.83 -30.39
C GLN A 197 -12.73 -11.01 -31.34
N PRO A 198 -12.33 -10.78 -32.61
CA PRO A 198 -12.14 -11.87 -33.56
C PRO A 198 -10.95 -12.76 -33.14
N GLU A 199 -11.09 -14.07 -33.38
CA GLU A 199 -10.07 -15.09 -33.09
C GLU A 199 -8.71 -14.72 -33.69
N GLN A 200 -7.77 -14.26 -32.88
CA GLN A 200 -6.35 -14.34 -33.21
C GLN A 200 -5.53 -14.88 -32.04
N GLN A 201 -4.93 -16.04 -32.29
CA GLN A 201 -3.88 -16.69 -31.50
C GLN A 201 -4.32 -17.29 -30.16
N GLN A 202 -5.19 -18.31 -30.23
CA GLN A 202 -5.01 -19.50 -29.39
C GLN A 202 -3.65 -20.14 -29.70
N SER A 203 -2.58 -19.66 -29.06
CA SER A 203 -1.35 -20.44 -28.90
C SER A 203 -1.53 -21.34 -27.68
N GLY A 204 -1.41 -22.66 -27.85
CA GLY A 204 -1.74 -23.64 -26.83
C GLY A 204 -0.90 -23.49 -25.56
N LYS A 205 -1.51 -22.92 -24.51
CA LYS A 205 -1.11 -23.08 -23.11
C LYS A 205 -2.32 -23.58 -22.33
N GLU A 206 -2.16 -24.67 -21.59
CA GLU A 206 -3.11 -25.08 -20.56
C GLU A 206 -3.11 -24.00 -19.46
N GLY A 207 -4.02 -23.04 -19.58
CA GLY A 207 -4.20 -21.93 -18.66
C GLY A 207 -5.55 -22.02 -17.97
N PHE A 208 -5.60 -21.67 -16.68
CA PHE A 208 -6.85 -21.48 -15.96
C PHE A 208 -7.67 -20.37 -16.61
N ASP A 209 -8.99 -20.56 -16.65
CA ASP A 209 -9.93 -19.58 -17.21
C ASP A 209 -10.05 -18.35 -16.29
N ARG A 210 -9.19 -17.36 -16.52
CA ARG A 210 -9.09 -16.12 -15.75
C ARG A 210 -10.34 -15.24 -15.83
N SER A 211 -11.24 -15.50 -16.79
CA SER A 211 -12.56 -14.84 -16.86
C SER A 211 -13.47 -15.26 -15.71
N LYS A 212 -13.25 -16.42 -15.08
CA LYS A 212 -14.10 -17.00 -14.03
C LYS A 212 -13.37 -17.25 -12.71
N PHE A 213 -12.04 -17.36 -12.75
CA PHE A 213 -11.22 -17.77 -11.60
C PHE A 213 -9.99 -16.89 -11.37
N ASP A 214 -9.62 -16.74 -10.10
CA ASP A 214 -8.39 -16.07 -9.69
C ASP A 214 -7.12 -16.92 -9.98
N LEU A 215 -5.93 -16.42 -9.63
CA LEU A 215 -4.67 -17.12 -9.88
C LEU A 215 -4.53 -18.46 -9.14
N TRP A 216 -5.36 -18.71 -8.12
CA TRP A 216 -5.38 -19.95 -7.34
C TRP A 216 -6.54 -20.86 -7.74
N GLY A 217 -7.24 -20.54 -8.84
CA GLY A 217 -8.37 -21.31 -9.36
C GLY A 217 -9.66 -21.15 -8.54
N ARG A 218 -9.77 -20.12 -7.69
CA ARG A 218 -10.98 -19.87 -6.88
C ARG A 218 -11.94 -18.96 -7.65
N PRO A 219 -13.26 -19.16 -7.54
CA PRO A 219 -14.23 -18.24 -8.14
C PRO A 219 -14.10 -16.85 -7.52
N TYR A 220 -14.36 -15.81 -8.30
CA TYR A 220 -14.40 -14.45 -7.76
C TYR A 220 -15.54 -14.27 -6.74
N PRO A 221 -15.34 -13.45 -5.69
CA PRO A 221 -16.37 -13.20 -4.68
C PRO A 221 -17.54 -12.39 -5.24
N ASP A 222 -18.72 -12.56 -4.64
CA ASP A 222 -19.83 -11.61 -4.78
C ASP A 222 -19.37 -10.23 -4.28
N LEU A 223 -19.50 -9.21 -5.12
CA LEU A 223 -19.09 -7.82 -4.82
C LEU A 223 -20.25 -6.96 -4.30
N ASN A 224 -21.47 -7.50 -4.16
CA ASN A 224 -22.66 -6.76 -3.75
C ASN A 224 -22.53 -6.11 -2.36
N PHE A 225 -21.64 -6.61 -1.50
CA PHE A 225 -21.30 -5.99 -0.22
C PHE A 225 -20.69 -4.58 -0.35
N LEU A 226 -20.16 -4.22 -1.52
CA LEU A 226 -19.66 -2.86 -1.82
C LEU A 226 -20.74 -1.94 -2.40
N ARG A 227 -21.92 -2.46 -2.77
CA ARG A 227 -22.90 -1.70 -3.55
C ARG A 227 -23.38 -0.45 -2.82
N GLY A 228 -23.30 0.70 -3.49
CA GLY A 228 -23.74 1.99 -2.97
C GLY A 228 -22.98 2.48 -1.73
N LYS A 229 -21.82 1.90 -1.39
CA LYS A 229 -21.05 2.30 -0.20
C LYS A 229 -20.05 3.41 -0.51
N SER A 230 -20.03 4.43 0.33
CA SER A 230 -18.90 5.35 0.45
C SER A 230 -17.96 4.86 1.56
N ILE A 231 -16.72 4.52 1.25
CA ILE A 231 -15.67 4.09 2.19
C ILE A 231 -14.72 5.26 2.41
N LEU A 232 -14.52 5.66 3.66
CA LEU A 232 -13.66 6.80 3.99
C LEU A 232 -12.36 6.30 4.64
N VAL A 233 -11.23 6.63 4.02
CA VAL A 233 -9.90 6.30 4.55
C VAL A 233 -9.28 7.57 5.12
N LEU A 234 -9.23 7.66 6.45
CA LEU A 234 -8.71 8.77 7.22
C LEU A 234 -7.29 8.46 7.67
N GLY A 235 -6.31 9.17 7.11
CA GLY A 235 -4.91 8.90 7.42
C GLY A 235 -3.92 9.80 6.70
N ASP A 236 -2.70 9.30 6.56
CA ASP A 236 -1.60 10.06 6.00
C ASP A 236 -1.30 9.76 4.52
N SER A 237 -0.10 10.16 4.07
CA SER A 237 0.31 10.03 2.68
C SER A 237 0.51 8.57 2.23
N VAL A 238 0.64 7.62 3.16
CA VAL A 238 0.65 6.18 2.90
C VAL A 238 -0.72 5.70 2.44
N ASP A 239 -1.77 6.05 3.18
CA ASP A 239 -3.15 5.67 2.87
C ASP A 239 -3.66 6.36 1.60
N ARG A 240 -3.32 7.63 1.43
CA ARG A 240 -3.49 8.37 0.16
C ARG A 240 -2.84 7.62 -1.01
N ASN A 241 -1.57 7.24 -0.89
CA ASN A 241 -0.87 6.55 -1.97
C ASN A 241 -1.44 5.14 -2.20
N SER A 242 -1.93 4.46 -1.16
CA SER A 242 -2.63 3.17 -1.28
C SER A 242 -3.89 3.25 -2.16
N LEU A 243 -4.73 4.27 -1.98
CA LEU A 243 -5.89 4.46 -2.85
C LEU A 243 -5.50 4.90 -4.28
N ASP A 244 -4.32 5.49 -4.49
CA ASP A 244 -3.82 5.81 -5.83
C ASP A 244 -3.34 4.54 -6.54
N HIS A 245 -2.70 3.64 -5.77
CA HIS A 245 -2.44 2.28 -6.22
C HIS A 245 -3.74 1.55 -6.59
N LEU A 246 -4.85 1.73 -5.86
CA LEU A 246 -6.13 1.14 -6.24
C LEU A 246 -6.60 1.61 -7.63
N HIS A 247 -6.62 2.92 -7.88
CA HIS A 247 -6.90 3.49 -9.20
C HIS A 247 -6.10 2.79 -10.29
N GLN A 248 -4.78 2.65 -10.09
CA GLN A 248 -3.90 1.97 -11.04
C GLN A 248 -4.16 0.45 -11.14
N LEU A 249 -4.51 -0.22 -10.04
CA LEU A 249 -4.67 -1.68 -9.93
C LEU A 249 -5.97 -2.20 -10.55
N VAL A 250 -7.06 -1.41 -10.51
CA VAL A 250 -8.36 -1.78 -11.12
C VAL A 250 -8.71 -0.97 -12.37
N HIS A 251 -7.99 0.14 -12.63
CA HIS A 251 -8.25 1.13 -13.69
C HIS A 251 -9.57 1.91 -13.53
N ALA A 252 -10.00 2.09 -12.27
CA ALA A 252 -11.15 2.92 -11.91
C ALA A 252 -10.91 4.41 -12.17
N ASP A 253 -11.94 5.23 -12.14
CA ASP A 253 -11.77 6.68 -12.25
C ASP A 253 -11.34 7.30 -10.93
N LYS A 254 -10.36 8.21 -10.99
CA LYS A 254 -9.89 9.02 -9.86
C LYS A 254 -10.31 10.48 -10.07
N ARG A 255 -10.93 11.10 -9.05
CA ARG A 255 -11.44 12.47 -9.14
C ARG A 255 -11.12 13.28 -7.88
N SER A 256 -10.50 14.44 -8.04
CA SER A 256 -10.35 15.41 -6.95
C SER A 256 -11.67 16.16 -6.72
N ILE A 257 -12.04 16.35 -5.46
CA ILE A 257 -13.35 16.89 -5.06
C ILE A 257 -13.17 18.10 -4.13
N HIS A 258 -14.10 19.05 -4.17
CA HIS A 258 -14.12 20.14 -3.19
C HIS A 258 -14.82 19.68 -1.90
N TYR A 259 -14.27 19.99 -0.72
CA TYR A 259 -14.85 19.56 0.57
C TYR A 259 -16.31 19.97 0.75
N SER A 260 -16.66 21.22 0.44
CA SER A 260 -18.03 21.73 0.57
C SER A 260 -18.90 21.56 -0.68
N ASP A 261 -18.36 21.08 -1.80
CA ASP A 261 -19.11 20.89 -3.05
C ASP A 261 -18.46 19.80 -3.91
N ILE A 262 -18.78 18.56 -3.59
CA ILE A 262 -18.23 17.38 -4.27
C ILE A 262 -18.56 17.29 -5.76
N ASN A 263 -19.37 18.20 -6.33
CA ASN A 263 -19.61 18.25 -7.77
C ASN A 263 -18.56 19.09 -8.50
N ASN A 264 -17.94 20.05 -7.82
CA ASN A 264 -16.93 20.96 -8.37
C ASN A 264 -15.48 20.50 -8.05
N PRO A 265 -14.49 20.92 -8.87
CA PRO A 265 -13.10 20.63 -8.57
C PRO A 265 -12.64 21.48 -7.37
N PRO A 266 -11.52 21.11 -6.72
CA PRO A 266 -10.86 21.97 -5.74
C PRO A 266 -10.48 23.34 -6.33
N PRO A 267 -10.26 24.38 -5.50
CA PRO A 267 -9.95 25.71 -5.98
C PRO A 267 -8.63 25.76 -6.75
N THR A 268 -8.59 26.54 -7.83
CA THR A 268 -7.39 26.71 -8.66
C THR A 268 -6.19 27.16 -7.81
N GLY A 269 -5.10 26.40 -7.88
CA GLY A 269 -3.86 26.67 -7.13
C GLY A 269 -3.67 25.83 -5.88
N TRP A 270 -4.66 25.03 -5.45
CA TRP A 270 -4.43 24.00 -4.43
C TRP A 270 -3.55 22.88 -5.00
N ASP A 271 -2.61 22.38 -4.21
CA ASP A 271 -1.86 21.19 -4.58
C ASP A 271 -2.78 19.96 -4.54
N ILE A 272 -2.81 19.16 -5.61
CA ILE A 272 -3.63 17.96 -5.73
C ILE A 272 -3.38 16.95 -4.58
N ARG A 273 -2.17 16.95 -4.00
CA ARG A 273 -1.79 16.14 -2.83
C ARG A 273 -2.54 16.52 -1.55
N SER A 274 -3.00 17.77 -1.46
CA SER A 274 -3.78 18.34 -0.35
C SER A 274 -5.28 18.09 -0.48
N THR A 275 -5.77 17.97 -1.71
CA THR A 275 -7.21 17.88 -1.98
C THR A 275 -7.74 16.49 -1.63
N PRO A 276 -8.98 16.38 -1.13
CA PRO A 276 -9.63 15.08 -1.02
C PRO A 276 -9.93 14.60 -2.45
N TRP A 277 -9.98 13.30 -2.61
CA TRP A 277 -10.30 12.68 -3.89
C TRP A 277 -10.92 11.31 -3.68
N GLU A 278 -11.70 10.90 -4.66
CA GLU A 278 -12.41 9.63 -4.69
C GLU A 278 -11.86 8.71 -5.78
N ILE A 279 -11.91 7.41 -5.52
CA ILE A 279 -11.94 6.35 -6.54
C ILE A 279 -13.39 5.94 -6.72
N ASN A 280 -13.92 6.05 -7.95
CA ASN A 280 -15.31 5.74 -8.27
C ASN A 280 -15.42 4.38 -8.97
N LEU A 281 -16.20 3.48 -8.39
CA LEU A 281 -16.57 2.16 -8.92
C LEU A 281 -18.06 2.19 -9.31
N GLY A 282 -18.43 3.08 -10.23
CA GLY A 282 -19.83 3.45 -10.54
C GLY A 282 -20.58 2.55 -11.53
N LEU A 283 -21.91 2.68 -11.76
CA LEU A 283 -22.90 3.65 -11.27
C LEU A 283 -24.33 3.07 -11.19
N LEU A 284 -25.08 3.48 -10.15
CA LEU A 284 -26.50 3.83 -10.23
C LEU A 284 -26.61 5.28 -9.71
N HIS A 285 -27.54 6.08 -10.26
CA HIS A 285 -27.60 7.54 -10.08
C HIS A 285 -26.37 8.30 -10.65
N PRO A 286 -26.20 8.32 -11.99
CA PRO A 286 -25.12 9.08 -12.62
C PRO A 286 -25.25 10.59 -12.34
N ARG A 287 -24.28 11.17 -11.63
CA ARG A 287 -24.09 12.63 -11.59
C ARG A 287 -23.45 13.10 -12.89
N ASN A 288 -23.52 14.40 -13.20
CA ASN A 288 -22.74 14.97 -14.31
C ASN A 288 -21.25 15.07 -13.89
N TYR A 289 -20.46 14.05 -14.17
CA TYR A 289 -19.04 13.97 -13.82
C TYR A 289 -18.13 14.81 -14.74
N SER A 290 -18.37 16.13 -14.83
CA SER A 290 -17.61 17.01 -15.74
C SER A 290 -16.14 17.24 -15.35
N ASN A 291 -15.74 16.84 -14.14
CA ASN A 291 -14.50 17.29 -13.48
C ASN A 291 -13.48 16.17 -13.19
N ALA A 292 -13.68 14.95 -13.73
CA ALA A 292 -12.61 13.95 -13.74
C ALA A 292 -11.54 14.34 -14.77
N THR A 293 -10.27 13.95 -14.55
CA THR A 293 -9.18 14.21 -15.50
C THR A 293 -9.35 13.48 -16.84
N ALA A 294 -10.17 12.42 -16.86
CA ALA A 294 -10.83 11.89 -18.04
C ALA A 294 -12.08 11.10 -17.58
N PRO A 295 -13.31 11.64 -17.68
CA PRO A 295 -14.52 10.90 -17.36
C PRO A 295 -14.79 9.88 -18.46
N ASP A 296 -14.25 8.68 -18.29
CA ASP A 296 -14.37 7.60 -19.25
C ASP A 296 -15.63 6.78 -18.94
N ASN A 297 -16.78 7.26 -19.44
CA ASN A 297 -18.08 6.61 -19.27
C ASN A 297 -18.13 5.14 -19.75
N SER A 298 -17.10 4.63 -20.43
CA SER A 298 -16.97 3.20 -20.74
C SER A 298 -16.61 2.32 -19.53
N ARG A 299 -16.09 2.92 -18.44
CA ARG A 299 -15.57 2.23 -17.24
C ARG A 299 -16.60 2.04 -16.13
N ALA A 300 -17.80 1.58 -16.49
CA ALA A 300 -18.81 1.25 -15.48
C ALA A 300 -18.52 -0.12 -14.83
N PHE A 301 -18.32 -0.10 -13.51
CA PHE A 301 -18.11 -1.27 -12.64
C PHE A 301 -19.44 -2.00 -12.37
N ALA A 302 -20.09 -2.47 -13.43
CA ALA A 302 -21.41 -3.12 -13.43
C ALA A 302 -22.55 -2.35 -12.71
N GLY A 303 -22.37 -1.11 -12.26
CA GLY A 303 -23.36 -0.43 -11.42
C GLY A 303 -23.17 -0.55 -9.92
N LEU A 304 -21.97 -0.93 -9.48
CA LEU A 304 -21.66 -1.11 -8.07
C LEU A 304 -21.86 0.19 -7.25
N ASN A 305 -21.54 1.36 -7.81
CA ASN A 305 -21.67 2.65 -7.14
C ASN A 305 -20.90 2.75 -5.80
N CYS A 306 -19.79 2.02 -5.69
CA CYS A 306 -18.90 2.12 -4.54
C CYS A 306 -17.92 3.30 -4.74
N LYS A 307 -17.62 4.04 -3.67
CA LYS A 307 -16.68 5.16 -3.69
C LYS A 307 -15.67 4.98 -2.57
N LEU A 308 -14.37 5.16 -2.86
CA LEU A 308 -13.32 5.15 -1.84
C LEU A 308 -12.69 6.54 -1.76
N ILE A 309 -12.81 7.19 -0.60
CA ILE A 309 -12.49 8.60 -0.42
C ILE A 309 -11.27 8.74 0.48
N ASN A 310 -10.26 9.46 0.00
CA ASN A 310 -9.07 9.81 0.75
C ASN A 310 -9.29 11.06 1.63
N GLY A 311 -9.18 10.90 2.95
CA GLY A 311 -9.14 11.99 3.92
C GLY A 311 -7.74 12.17 4.51
N PHE A 312 -6.90 12.93 3.80
CA PHE A 312 -5.50 13.17 4.18
C PHE A 312 -5.31 14.27 5.25
N PHE A 313 -4.53 13.97 6.29
CA PHE A 313 -4.08 14.93 7.29
C PHE A 313 -2.63 14.69 7.77
N TYR A 314 -2.05 15.71 8.39
CA TYR A 314 -0.63 15.76 8.80
C TYR A 314 -0.39 15.17 10.21
N GLY A 315 -1.03 14.04 10.49
CA GLY A 315 -1.04 13.43 11.82
C GLY A 315 -1.85 14.23 12.85
N LEU A 316 -1.47 14.12 14.12
CA LEU A 316 -2.18 14.65 15.28
C LEU A 316 -1.72 16.06 15.71
N ASP A 317 -0.89 16.71 14.87
CA ASP A 317 -0.36 18.07 15.03
C ASP A 317 -1.44 19.03 15.54
N ASP A 318 -1.15 19.69 16.67
CA ASP A 318 -2.02 20.62 17.37
C ASP A 318 -1.48 22.05 17.43
N ILE A 319 -0.37 22.31 16.73
CA ILE A 319 0.30 23.62 16.67
C ILE A 319 0.57 24.10 15.23
N ASP A 320 0.02 23.41 14.23
CA ASP A 320 0.19 23.68 12.80
C ASP A 320 1.68 23.74 12.36
N GLU A 321 2.54 22.90 12.95
CA GLU A 321 3.97 22.75 12.59
C GLU A 321 4.14 22.40 11.09
N PHE A 322 3.15 21.73 10.49
CA PHE A 322 3.14 21.41 9.06
C PHE A 322 2.51 22.47 8.15
N SER A 323 2.06 23.63 8.66
CA SER A 323 1.54 24.74 7.85
C SER A 323 2.50 25.32 6.82
N VAL A 324 3.80 25.04 6.98
CA VAL A 324 4.86 25.39 6.02
C VAL A 324 4.89 24.52 4.76
N GLN A 325 4.10 23.44 4.70
CA GLN A 325 4.03 22.56 3.52
C GLN A 325 3.13 23.15 2.44
N GLY A 326 3.58 23.10 1.18
CA GLY A 326 2.81 23.65 0.04
C GLY A 326 1.48 22.92 -0.22
N ASP A 327 1.33 21.71 0.30
CA ASP A 327 0.09 20.92 0.31
C ASP A 327 -0.67 20.95 1.65
N TRP A 328 -0.41 21.93 2.53
CA TRP A 328 -1.19 22.15 3.76
C TRP A 328 -2.30 23.19 3.57
N HIS A 329 -3.44 22.97 4.24
CA HIS A 329 -4.54 23.93 4.37
C HIS A 329 -5.32 23.64 5.66
N ALA A 330 -5.86 24.70 6.26
CA ALA A 330 -6.62 24.64 7.51
C ALA A 330 -7.95 23.85 7.39
N PRO A 331 -8.49 23.33 8.52
CA PRO A 331 -7.84 23.23 9.84
C PRO A 331 -6.72 22.17 9.84
N GLY A 332 -5.67 22.37 10.64
CA GLY A 332 -4.61 21.36 10.83
C GLY A 332 -5.05 20.22 11.77
N LEU A 333 -5.69 20.57 12.89
CA LEU A 333 -6.24 19.62 13.87
C LEU A 333 -7.13 18.56 13.20
N ALA A 334 -6.71 17.29 13.28
CA ALA A 334 -7.38 16.16 12.64
C ALA A 334 -8.87 16.05 13.02
N GLU A 335 -9.25 16.34 14.27
CA GLU A 335 -10.65 16.28 14.72
C GLU A 335 -11.52 17.40 14.14
N ASN A 336 -10.91 18.55 13.85
CA ASN A 336 -11.59 19.63 13.15
C ASN A 336 -11.71 19.29 11.66
N ARG A 337 -10.72 18.62 11.05
CA ARG A 337 -10.85 18.09 9.68
C ARG A 337 -12.00 17.08 9.57
N VAL A 338 -12.19 16.21 10.57
CA VAL A 338 -13.36 15.31 10.64
C VAL A 338 -14.68 16.09 10.55
N ARG A 339 -14.89 17.08 11.43
CA ARG A 339 -16.17 17.81 11.56
C ARG A 339 -16.39 18.89 10.50
N GLU A 340 -15.35 19.59 10.08
CA GLU A 340 -15.43 20.77 9.22
C GLU A 340 -15.18 20.45 7.73
N LEU A 341 -14.44 19.37 7.44
CA LEU A 341 -14.09 18.99 6.06
C LEU A 341 -14.73 17.67 5.62
N TYR A 342 -14.52 16.57 6.36
CA TYR A 342 -14.94 15.24 5.92
C TYR A 342 -16.43 14.96 6.17
N GLU A 343 -17.01 15.45 7.26
CA GLU A 343 -18.44 15.33 7.54
C GLU A 343 -19.31 16.06 6.48
N PRO A 344 -19.08 17.35 6.15
CA PRO A 344 -19.88 18.02 5.12
C PRO A 344 -19.70 17.39 3.73
N MET A 345 -18.47 16.99 3.41
CA MET A 345 -18.13 16.31 2.14
C MET A 345 -18.85 14.97 2.00
N THR A 346 -18.83 14.11 3.03
CA THR A 346 -19.54 12.81 2.99
C THR A 346 -21.05 13.00 2.99
N ARG A 347 -21.58 14.00 3.70
CA ARG A 347 -23.00 14.36 3.68
C ARG A 347 -23.47 14.85 2.30
N ALA A 348 -22.61 15.51 1.53
CA ALA A 348 -22.93 16.01 0.19
C ALA A 348 -23.17 14.89 -0.86
N TYR A 349 -22.83 13.64 -0.55
CA TYR A 349 -23.25 12.49 -1.36
C TYR A 349 -24.75 12.20 -1.22
N GLY A 350 -25.37 12.53 -0.08
CA GLY A 350 -26.83 12.45 0.09
C GLY A 350 -27.37 11.01 0.14
N SER A 351 -28.69 10.89 0.33
CA SER A 351 -29.34 9.62 0.67
C SER A 351 -29.24 8.51 -0.39
N GLU A 352 -29.07 8.85 -1.68
CA GLU A 352 -28.88 7.86 -2.76
C GLU A 352 -27.52 7.12 -2.69
N ASP A 353 -26.51 7.74 -2.09
CA ASP A 353 -25.16 7.20 -1.88
C ASP A 353 -24.89 6.86 -0.38
N GLY A 354 -25.94 6.92 0.44
CA GLY A 354 -25.91 6.80 1.90
C GLY A 354 -25.60 8.13 2.62
N GLU A 355 -26.30 8.41 3.72
CA GLU A 355 -25.98 9.54 4.60
C GLU A 355 -24.71 9.25 5.42
N GLY A 356 -23.55 9.43 4.78
CA GLY A 356 -22.23 9.23 5.38
C GLY A 356 -21.53 7.93 4.96
N PRO A 357 -20.34 7.66 5.51
CA PRO A 357 -19.51 6.51 5.15
C PRO A 357 -20.11 5.19 5.67
N GLY A 358 -20.05 4.15 4.83
CA GLY A 358 -20.41 2.78 5.18
C GLY A 358 -19.31 2.00 5.92
N MET A 359 -18.08 2.52 5.92
CA MET A 359 -16.94 2.08 6.75
C MET A 359 -15.90 3.20 6.81
N ILE A 360 -15.19 3.31 7.94
CA ILE A 360 -14.02 4.17 8.12
C ILE A 360 -12.80 3.34 8.47
N MET A 361 -11.70 3.52 7.74
CA MET A 361 -10.38 3.05 8.16
C MET A 361 -9.57 4.28 8.64
N LEU A 362 -9.10 4.25 9.88
CA LEU A 362 -8.44 5.37 10.55
C LEU A 362 -6.98 5.04 10.87
N GLN A 363 -6.14 6.05 10.71
CA GLN A 363 -4.70 5.96 10.85
C GLN A 363 -4.13 7.29 11.38
N SER A 364 -3.10 7.21 12.23
CA SER A 364 -2.12 8.29 12.39
C SER A 364 -0.79 7.72 12.88
N GLY A 365 0.33 8.23 12.39
CA GLY A 365 1.65 7.87 12.94
C GLY A 365 2.86 8.30 12.13
N LEU A 366 2.82 8.31 10.79
CA LEU A 366 3.99 8.72 10.00
C LEU A 366 4.32 10.20 10.24
N TRP A 367 3.32 11.07 10.16
CA TRP A 367 3.53 12.50 10.43
C TRP A 367 3.72 12.81 11.91
N ASP A 368 3.20 11.99 12.81
CA ASP A 368 3.47 12.11 14.25
C ASP A 368 4.96 11.86 14.56
N LEU A 369 5.54 10.82 13.97
CA LEU A 369 6.98 10.53 14.09
C LEU A 369 7.85 11.66 13.51
N ALA A 370 7.43 12.25 12.39
CA ALA A 370 8.11 13.40 11.83
C ALA A 370 7.91 14.70 12.62
N PHE A 371 6.77 14.86 13.31
CA PHE A 371 6.50 15.96 14.23
C PHE A 371 7.46 15.90 15.42
N PHE A 372 7.57 14.74 16.07
CA PHE A 372 8.58 14.51 17.11
C PHE A 372 10.00 14.72 16.57
N GLY A 373 10.34 14.12 15.43
CA GLY A 373 11.65 14.27 14.80
C GLY A 373 12.05 15.70 14.46
N ARG A 374 11.10 16.52 13.96
CA ARG A 374 11.28 17.97 13.75
C ARG A 374 11.53 18.69 15.07
N ARG A 375 10.76 18.40 16.13
CA ARG A 375 10.91 19.02 17.44
C ARG A 375 12.22 18.66 18.13
N ASN A 376 12.65 17.39 18.06
CA ASN A 376 13.97 16.99 18.53
C ASN A 376 15.06 17.76 17.76
N ARG A 377 14.96 17.86 16.42
CA ARG A 377 15.91 18.63 15.61
C ARG A 377 15.92 20.13 15.96
N GLN A 378 14.76 20.76 16.18
CA GLN A 378 14.67 22.16 16.65
C GLN A 378 15.37 22.36 18.01
N ARG A 379 15.34 21.35 18.89
CA ARG A 379 16.00 21.32 20.20
C ARG A 379 17.45 20.82 20.18
N ASN A 380 17.96 20.43 19.00
CA ASN A 380 19.26 19.77 18.82
C ASN A 380 19.41 18.45 19.63
N GLU A 381 18.33 17.68 19.72
CA GLU A 381 18.24 16.37 20.37
C GLU A 381 18.38 15.23 19.34
N THR A 382 18.90 14.07 19.76
CA THR A 382 18.94 12.85 18.92
C THR A 382 17.58 12.15 18.86
N THR A 383 17.26 11.54 17.72
CA THR A 383 16.10 10.65 17.58
C THR A 383 16.44 9.17 17.82
N GLU A 384 17.71 8.82 18.04
CA GLU A 384 18.14 7.44 18.34
C GLU A 384 17.56 6.92 19.67
N GLY A 385 17.18 7.82 20.59
CA GLY A 385 16.45 7.48 21.80
C GLY A 385 14.97 7.17 21.54
N ALA A 386 14.34 6.44 22.45
CA ALA A 386 12.89 6.22 22.46
C ALA A 386 12.11 7.54 22.63
N LEU A 387 10.84 7.56 22.22
CA LEU A 387 9.90 8.62 22.59
C LEU A 387 9.72 8.60 24.12
N GLY A 388 9.72 9.78 24.73
CA GLY A 388 9.51 9.98 26.17
C GLY A 388 8.05 9.81 26.59
N ALA A 389 7.81 9.74 27.90
CA ALA A 389 6.45 9.58 28.44
C ALA A 389 5.51 10.71 28.00
N GLU A 390 5.96 11.97 28.05
CA GLU A 390 5.18 13.14 27.61
C GLU A 390 4.75 13.05 26.12
N GLU A 391 5.63 12.57 25.24
CA GLU A 391 5.35 12.41 23.81
C GLU A 391 4.32 11.30 23.55
N LEU A 392 4.41 10.20 24.31
CA LEU A 392 3.46 9.07 24.22
C LEU A 392 2.09 9.42 24.85
N ASP A 393 2.07 10.14 25.98
CA ASP A 393 0.85 10.58 26.65
C ASP A 393 0.11 11.63 25.80
N TRP A 394 0.83 12.57 25.19
CA TRP A 394 0.29 13.47 24.19
C TRP A 394 -0.30 12.67 23.02
N TRP A 395 0.46 11.76 22.41
CA TRP A 395 -0.01 11.00 21.24
C TRP A 395 -1.28 10.20 21.55
N GLN A 396 -1.31 9.47 22.67
CA GLN A 396 -2.50 8.72 23.10
C GLN A 396 -3.70 9.64 23.30
N SER A 397 -3.52 10.77 23.99
CA SER A 397 -4.59 11.75 24.25
C SER A 397 -5.17 12.33 22.95
N ARG A 398 -4.31 12.69 21.99
CA ARG A 398 -4.73 13.21 20.68
C ARG A 398 -5.39 12.11 19.82
N PHE A 399 -4.85 10.90 19.79
CA PHE A 399 -5.41 9.80 18.98
C PHE A 399 -6.77 9.34 19.51
N ARG A 400 -6.93 9.27 20.84
CA ARG A 400 -8.21 9.00 21.50
C ARG A 400 -9.24 10.12 21.25
N SER A 401 -8.79 11.37 21.16
CA SER A 401 -9.64 12.51 20.80
C SER A 401 -10.10 12.44 19.34
N LEU A 402 -9.24 12.00 18.42
CA LEU A 402 -9.61 11.71 17.02
C LEU A 402 -10.58 10.54 16.88
N ILE A 403 -10.35 9.42 17.58
CA ILE A 403 -11.30 8.31 17.65
C ILE A 403 -12.66 8.78 18.18
N ARG A 404 -12.67 9.63 19.21
CA ARG A 404 -13.91 10.22 19.74
C ARG A 404 -14.62 11.08 18.70
N ALA A 405 -13.91 12.00 18.04
CA ALA A 405 -14.49 12.85 17.00
C ALA A 405 -15.12 12.02 15.86
N VAL A 406 -14.44 10.98 15.39
CA VAL A 406 -14.97 10.06 14.37
C VAL A 406 -16.22 9.32 14.86
N LYS A 407 -16.21 8.78 16.10
CA LYS A 407 -17.37 8.10 16.70
C LYS A 407 -18.55 9.04 17.00
N GLU A 408 -18.30 10.31 17.31
CA GLU A 408 -19.34 11.32 17.54
C GLU A 408 -19.99 11.77 16.21
N THR A 409 -19.18 11.97 15.17
CA THR A 409 -19.65 12.35 13.83
C THR A 409 -20.39 11.21 13.12
N TRP A 410 -19.91 9.97 13.23
CA TRP A 410 -20.50 8.79 12.57
C TRP A 410 -20.73 7.62 13.53
N PRO A 411 -21.69 7.72 14.47
CA PRO A 411 -21.87 6.76 15.58
C PRO A 411 -22.31 5.35 15.17
N HIS A 412 -22.73 5.16 13.91
CA HIS A 412 -23.17 3.87 13.37
C HIS A 412 -22.24 3.32 12.28
N THR A 413 -21.18 4.04 11.93
CA THR A 413 -20.23 3.59 10.91
C THR A 413 -19.15 2.71 11.53
N PRO A 414 -18.89 1.51 10.97
CA PRO A 414 -17.77 0.68 11.42
C PRO A 414 -16.43 1.39 11.29
N LEU A 415 -15.67 1.43 12.39
CA LEU A 415 -14.34 2.03 12.48
C LEU A 415 -13.27 0.95 12.69
N TRP A 416 -12.25 0.97 11.84
CA TRP A 416 -11.05 0.13 11.93
C TRP A 416 -9.80 0.98 12.14
N ILE A 417 -8.86 0.50 12.95
CA ILE A 417 -7.54 1.13 13.12
C ILE A 417 -6.51 0.43 12.22
N ARG A 418 -5.79 1.18 11.39
CA ARG A 418 -4.71 0.63 10.55
C ARG A 418 -3.33 1.01 11.13
N THR A 419 -2.53 0.03 11.55
CA THR A 419 -1.25 0.29 12.26
C THR A 419 -0.17 0.87 11.35
N THR A 420 0.63 1.79 11.88
CA THR A 420 1.79 2.40 11.19
C THR A 420 2.80 1.33 10.86
N HIS A 421 3.14 1.18 9.57
CA HIS A 421 4.03 0.14 9.08
C HIS A 421 5.48 0.41 9.49
N ARG A 422 6.31 -0.64 9.54
CA ARG A 422 7.76 -0.47 9.72
C ARG A 422 8.37 0.19 8.49
N ILE A 423 8.96 1.36 8.70
CA ILE A 423 9.56 2.22 7.67
C ILE A 423 11.02 1.82 7.36
N GLY A 424 11.75 1.27 8.34
CA GLY A 424 13.15 0.86 8.17
C GLY A 424 14.12 2.04 7.98
N GLU A 425 15.31 1.76 7.41
CA GLU A 425 16.35 2.78 7.21
C GLU A 425 16.00 3.76 6.09
N GLN A 426 16.08 5.06 6.39
CA GLN A 426 15.62 6.14 5.51
C GLN A 426 16.72 7.18 5.24
N PHE A 427 17.70 6.83 4.41
CA PHE A 427 18.82 7.72 4.05
C PHE A 427 18.39 9.07 3.44
N TRP A 428 17.18 9.16 2.87
CA TRP A 428 16.71 10.35 2.15
C TRP A 428 15.42 10.98 2.69
N ALA A 429 14.55 10.22 3.37
CA ALA A 429 13.20 10.69 3.68
C ALA A 429 13.18 11.92 4.60
N ALA A 430 14.07 12.04 5.57
CA ALA A 430 14.08 13.16 6.51
C ALA A 430 14.35 14.54 5.84
N HIS A 431 14.85 14.57 4.60
CA HIS A 431 15.12 15.80 3.85
C HIS A 431 13.87 16.41 3.22
N ASP A 432 12.92 15.62 2.73
CA ASP A 432 11.72 16.11 2.03
C ASP A 432 10.74 16.88 2.96
N TRP A 433 10.97 16.83 4.28
CA TRP A 433 10.07 17.33 5.29
C TRP A 433 10.47 18.76 5.74
N GLN A 434 11.20 19.47 4.88
CA GLN A 434 11.50 20.90 4.95
C GLN A 434 11.32 21.58 3.59
N ALA A 435 10.80 22.81 3.59
CA ALA A 435 10.90 23.69 2.45
C ALA A 435 12.35 24.21 2.30
N GLY A 436 12.98 24.01 1.13
CA GLY A 436 14.11 24.82 0.67
C GLY A 436 15.54 24.39 1.05
N LEU A 437 15.79 23.17 1.53
CA LEU A 437 17.15 22.67 1.80
C LEU A 437 17.65 21.65 0.77
N LYS A 438 18.94 21.78 0.38
CA LYS A 438 19.59 20.93 -0.62
C LYS A 438 19.92 19.54 -0.08
N HIS A 439 19.88 18.55 -0.97
CA HIS A 439 20.14 17.13 -0.70
C HIS A 439 21.55 16.87 -0.17
N GLY A 440 21.70 15.95 0.80
CA GLY A 440 22.99 15.39 1.20
C GLY A 440 23.05 14.92 2.66
N LEU A 441 23.84 13.85 2.90
CA LEU A 441 24.12 13.24 4.22
C LEU A 441 25.01 14.14 5.12
N GLY A 442 24.64 15.42 5.24
CA GLY A 442 25.40 16.43 5.96
C GLY A 442 25.32 16.28 7.48
N LYS A 443 26.26 16.94 8.17
CA LYS A 443 26.29 17.10 9.62
C LYS A 443 24.96 17.71 10.10
N GLY A 444 24.16 16.94 10.84
CA GLY A 444 22.79 17.32 11.26
C GLY A 444 21.65 16.55 10.58
N PHE A 445 21.93 15.46 9.85
CA PHE A 445 20.91 14.46 9.51
C PHE A 445 20.29 13.85 10.78
N VAL A 446 18.98 13.63 10.76
CA VAL A 446 18.20 13.06 11.86
C VAL A 446 17.20 12.06 11.26
N ASN A 447 17.27 10.78 11.64
CA ASN A 447 16.26 9.81 11.20
C ASN A 447 14.97 10.06 11.99
N PHE A 448 13.89 10.48 11.33
CA PHE A 448 12.60 10.71 11.98
C PHE A 448 11.82 9.41 12.26
N PHE A 449 12.20 8.29 11.63
CA PHE A 449 11.46 7.03 11.64
C PHE A 449 12.27 5.84 12.17
N PRO A 450 13.03 5.96 13.28
CA PRO A 450 13.81 4.85 13.80
C PRO A 450 12.86 3.77 14.36
N ASP A 451 13.17 2.51 14.09
CA ASP A 451 12.24 1.38 14.25
C ASP A 451 11.60 1.29 15.64
N HIS A 452 12.35 1.60 16.70
CA HIS A 452 11.82 1.57 18.07
C HIS A 452 10.74 2.62 18.32
N ARG A 453 10.83 3.82 17.72
CA ARG A 453 9.77 4.84 17.81
C ARG A 453 8.55 4.45 16.99
N VAL A 454 8.75 3.89 15.80
CA VAL A 454 7.66 3.32 14.98
C VAL A 454 6.94 2.22 15.77
N HIS A 455 7.70 1.35 16.44
CA HIS A 455 7.17 0.30 17.29
C HIS A 455 6.38 0.86 18.49
N GLN A 456 6.89 1.90 19.17
CA GLN A 456 6.16 2.57 20.25
C GLN A 456 4.79 3.08 19.76
N ILE A 457 4.75 3.83 18.65
CA ILE A 457 3.49 4.33 18.06
C ILE A 457 2.54 3.18 17.70
N ARG A 458 3.03 2.09 17.09
CA ARG A 458 2.22 0.89 16.84
C ARG A 458 1.63 0.29 18.13
N GLN A 459 2.44 0.17 19.19
CA GLN A 459 1.93 -0.38 20.45
C GLN A 459 0.88 0.53 21.08
N MET A 460 0.99 1.86 20.93
CA MET A 460 -0.05 2.79 21.36
C MET A 460 -1.32 2.66 20.51
N GLN A 461 -1.21 2.52 19.17
CA GLN A 461 -2.36 2.23 18.30
C GLN A 461 -3.09 0.94 18.71
N LEU A 462 -2.34 -0.13 19.02
CA LEU A 462 -2.90 -1.41 19.48
C LEU A 462 -3.53 -1.33 20.88
N ALA A 463 -2.96 -0.51 21.76
CA ALA A 463 -3.50 -0.27 23.10
C ALA A 463 -4.82 0.53 23.03
N GLU A 464 -4.83 1.66 22.32
CA GLU A 464 -6.03 2.49 22.13
C GLU A 464 -7.13 1.72 21.39
N ALA A 465 -6.81 0.98 20.33
CA ALA A 465 -7.81 0.17 19.63
C ALA A 465 -8.47 -0.85 20.58
N ARG A 466 -7.68 -1.52 21.42
CA ARG A 466 -8.17 -2.47 22.43
C ARG A 466 -9.04 -1.80 23.50
N GLU A 467 -8.60 -0.66 24.04
CA GLU A 467 -9.37 0.13 25.02
C GLU A 467 -10.70 0.60 24.43
N GLN A 468 -10.69 1.01 23.15
CA GLN A 468 -11.83 1.58 22.43
C GLN A 468 -12.76 0.54 21.77
N GLY A 469 -12.46 -0.77 21.92
CA GLY A 469 -13.25 -1.86 21.33
C GLY A 469 -13.23 -1.88 19.80
N LEU A 470 -12.11 -1.47 19.19
CA LEU A 470 -11.96 -1.33 17.75
C LEU A 470 -11.15 -2.48 17.15
N PRO A 471 -11.56 -3.03 15.99
CA PRO A 471 -10.74 -3.96 15.22
C PRO A 471 -9.54 -3.25 14.60
N VAL A 472 -8.51 -4.04 14.28
CA VAL A 472 -7.22 -3.56 13.82
C VAL A 472 -6.81 -4.28 12.54
N PHE A 473 -6.39 -3.53 11.53
CA PHE A 473 -5.56 -4.04 10.45
C PHE A 473 -4.09 -3.78 10.81
N ASP A 474 -3.37 -4.83 11.22
CA ASP A 474 -1.98 -4.70 11.68
C ASP A 474 -0.99 -4.69 10.51
N PHE A 475 -1.09 -3.66 9.67
CA PHE A 475 -0.28 -3.54 8.46
C PHE A 475 1.24 -3.50 8.73
N TYR A 476 1.69 -3.12 9.94
CA TYR A 476 3.08 -3.32 10.35
C TYR A 476 3.51 -4.78 10.28
N ALA A 477 2.73 -5.69 10.88
CA ALA A 477 3.08 -7.11 10.92
C ALA A 477 3.09 -7.74 9.51
N ILE A 478 2.18 -7.26 8.64
CA ILE A 478 2.11 -7.65 7.22
C ILE A 478 3.28 -7.10 6.39
N TRP A 479 3.74 -5.87 6.69
CA TRP A 479 4.79 -5.18 5.93
C TRP A 479 6.22 -5.50 6.41
N GLU A 480 6.38 -6.13 7.57
CA GLU A 480 7.69 -6.50 8.11
C GLU A 480 8.47 -7.42 7.13
N GLY A 481 9.72 -7.05 6.83
CA GLY A 481 10.55 -7.73 5.83
C GLY A 481 10.33 -7.29 4.37
N TYR A 482 9.31 -6.47 4.08
CA TYR A 482 9.00 -5.98 2.72
C TYR A 482 9.51 -4.56 2.43
N GLN A 483 10.32 -3.97 3.32
CA GLN A 483 10.91 -2.62 3.19
C GLN A 483 11.73 -2.41 1.90
N LYS A 484 12.16 -3.46 1.19
CA LYS A 484 12.78 -3.31 -0.15
C LYS A 484 11.80 -2.85 -1.24
N PHE A 485 10.50 -2.91 -0.98
CA PHE A 485 9.42 -2.51 -1.87
C PHE A 485 8.79 -1.18 -1.44
N GLN A 486 9.60 -0.19 -1.07
CA GLN A 486 9.14 1.16 -0.73
C GLN A 486 9.93 2.22 -1.51
N ASP A 487 9.28 3.33 -1.85
CA ASP A 487 9.97 4.57 -2.21
C ASP A 487 9.97 5.47 -0.96
N LYS A 488 11.16 5.71 -0.41
CA LYS A 488 11.35 6.38 0.89
C LYS A 488 10.45 5.73 1.95
N VAL A 489 9.46 6.45 2.47
CA VAL A 489 8.54 5.96 3.52
C VAL A 489 7.29 5.26 2.98
N HIS A 490 7.04 5.33 1.66
CA HIS A 490 5.80 4.88 1.03
C HIS A 490 5.94 3.48 0.44
N PRO A 491 5.15 2.49 0.90
CA PRO A 491 5.04 1.20 0.23
C PRO A 491 4.71 1.36 -1.26
N LEU A 492 5.42 0.66 -2.14
CA LEU A 492 5.14 0.64 -3.57
C LEU A 492 3.80 -0.07 -3.85
N LYS A 493 3.24 0.18 -5.04
CA LYS A 493 2.03 -0.48 -5.55
C LYS A 493 2.03 -1.99 -5.33
N VAL A 494 3.16 -2.65 -5.56
CA VAL A 494 3.33 -4.09 -5.36
C VAL A 494 4.49 -4.35 -4.38
N PRO A 495 4.27 -5.11 -3.29
CA PRO A 495 2.98 -5.66 -2.87
C PRO A 495 2.14 -4.69 -2.02
N GLY A 496 2.69 -3.54 -1.60
CA GLY A 496 2.10 -2.69 -0.55
C GLY A 496 0.69 -2.21 -0.87
N GLY A 497 0.53 -1.53 -2.01
CA GLY A 497 -0.79 -1.09 -2.48
C GLY A 497 -1.77 -2.25 -2.69
N VAL A 498 -1.31 -3.39 -3.20
CA VAL A 498 -2.14 -4.59 -3.35
C VAL A 498 -2.64 -5.11 -2.00
N LEU A 499 -1.75 -5.31 -1.03
CA LEU A 499 -2.08 -5.84 0.31
C LEU A 499 -3.04 -4.92 1.07
N MET A 500 -2.77 -3.62 1.08
CA MET A 500 -3.63 -2.64 1.77
C MET A 500 -5.05 -2.61 1.20
N ASN A 501 -5.21 -2.72 -0.13
CA ASN A 501 -6.53 -2.70 -0.75
C ASN A 501 -7.27 -4.04 -0.66
N GLN A 502 -6.57 -5.19 -0.76
CA GLN A 502 -7.19 -6.50 -0.51
C GLN A 502 -7.70 -6.58 0.95
N ALA A 503 -6.91 -6.11 1.92
CA ALA A 503 -7.32 -6.01 3.32
C ALA A 503 -8.53 -5.08 3.51
N LEU A 504 -8.48 -3.86 2.95
CA LEU A 504 -9.60 -2.92 3.01
C LEU A 504 -10.91 -3.54 2.50
N PHE A 505 -10.91 -4.17 1.31
CA PHE A 505 -12.11 -4.84 0.80
C PHE A 505 -12.54 -6.04 1.64
N HIS A 506 -11.59 -6.80 2.21
CA HIS A 506 -11.92 -7.89 3.13
C HIS A 506 -12.59 -7.39 4.41
N HIS A 507 -12.10 -6.29 4.99
CA HIS A 507 -12.66 -5.69 6.21
C HIS A 507 -14.03 -5.06 5.97
N VAL A 508 -14.27 -4.45 4.79
CA VAL A 508 -15.61 -4.00 4.39
C VAL A 508 -16.58 -5.18 4.27
N TRP A 509 -16.12 -6.31 3.71
CA TRP A 509 -16.93 -7.54 3.65
C TRP A 509 -17.22 -8.10 5.05
N MET A 510 -16.21 -8.17 5.94
CA MET A 510 -16.38 -8.61 7.32
C MET A 510 -17.41 -7.75 8.08
N GLU A 511 -17.37 -6.43 7.95
CA GLU A 511 -18.40 -5.58 8.58
C GLU A 511 -19.78 -5.76 7.92
N SER A 512 -19.85 -6.08 6.63
CA SER A 512 -21.12 -6.34 5.93
C SER A 512 -21.84 -7.61 6.40
N ILE A 513 -21.11 -8.61 6.92
CA ILE A 513 -21.67 -9.84 7.50
C ILE A 513 -21.95 -9.72 9.02
N GLY A 514 -21.67 -8.57 9.64
CA GLY A 514 -21.90 -8.34 11.07
C GLY A 514 -20.78 -8.88 11.98
N ARG A 515 -20.41 -8.10 13.01
CA ARG A 515 -19.32 -8.41 13.95
C ARG A 515 -19.56 -9.69 14.74
N GLU A 516 -20.82 -10.01 14.99
CA GLU A 516 -21.24 -11.25 15.65
C GLU A 516 -20.77 -12.53 14.92
N ASN A 517 -20.41 -12.42 13.64
CA ASN A 517 -19.98 -13.53 12.79
C ASN A 517 -18.46 -13.64 12.59
N TRP A 518 -17.65 -12.75 13.17
CA TRP A 518 -16.18 -12.81 13.04
C TRP A 518 -15.38 -12.28 14.23
N GLU A 519 -15.95 -11.42 15.08
CA GLU A 519 -15.21 -10.79 16.16
C GLU A 519 -14.84 -11.82 17.24
N LYS A 520 -13.55 -12.14 17.37
CA LYS A 520 -13.01 -13.10 18.35
C LYS A 520 -13.56 -12.85 19.77
N SER A 521 -13.74 -11.59 20.19
CA SER A 521 -14.28 -11.23 21.51
C SER A 521 -15.75 -11.62 21.68
N TYR A 522 -16.58 -11.34 20.68
CA TYR A 522 -18.01 -11.69 20.67
C TYR A 522 -18.21 -13.21 20.65
N LEU A 523 -17.51 -13.90 19.74
CA LEU A 523 -17.61 -15.36 19.57
C LEU A 523 -17.20 -16.09 20.86
N THR A 524 -16.10 -15.66 21.50
CA THR A 524 -15.63 -16.21 22.78
C THR A 524 -16.64 -15.96 23.90
N ARG A 525 -17.14 -14.72 24.04
CA ARG A 525 -18.10 -14.34 25.09
C ARG A 525 -19.40 -15.14 25.03
N ASN A 526 -19.90 -15.36 23.80
CA ASN A 526 -21.14 -16.08 23.55
C ASN A 526 -20.95 -17.61 23.41
N ARG A 527 -19.73 -18.12 23.62
CA ARG A 527 -19.36 -19.55 23.47
C ARG A 527 -19.69 -20.13 22.10
N ILE A 528 -19.66 -19.30 21.05
CA ILE A 528 -19.90 -19.70 19.66
C ILE A 528 -18.62 -20.40 19.16
N GLY A 529 -18.50 -21.69 19.47
CA GLY A 529 -17.29 -22.48 19.16
C GLY A 529 -17.10 -22.76 17.66
N LYS A 530 -18.14 -22.62 16.85
CA LYS A 530 -18.14 -22.59 15.38
C LYS A 530 -19.30 -21.72 14.91
N LEU A 531 -19.12 -21.03 13.79
CA LEU A 531 -20.13 -20.14 13.21
C LEU A 531 -21.37 -20.93 12.73
N PRO A 532 -22.59 -20.37 12.84
CA PRO A 532 -23.80 -21.05 12.37
C PRO A 532 -23.79 -21.20 10.84
N HIS A 533 -23.88 -22.44 10.34
CA HIS A 533 -23.82 -22.79 8.91
C HIS A 533 -25.04 -22.33 8.06
N TYR A 534 -25.84 -21.37 8.52
CA TYR A 534 -27.20 -21.13 8.03
C TYR A 534 -27.35 -19.89 7.14
N LEU A 535 -26.41 -19.66 6.21
CA LEU A 535 -26.50 -18.61 5.18
C LEU A 535 -26.32 -19.17 3.76
N ASN A 536 -27.09 -20.22 3.43
CA ASN A 536 -27.19 -20.83 2.10
C ASN A 536 -27.89 -19.92 1.04
N GLN A 537 -27.77 -18.59 1.13
CA GLN A 537 -28.46 -17.62 0.27
C GLN A 537 -27.53 -16.57 -0.38
N PHE A 538 -26.21 -16.66 -0.18
CA PHE A 538 -25.21 -15.73 -0.72
C PHE A 538 -24.25 -16.38 -1.75
N TYR A 539 -24.75 -17.35 -2.53
CA TYR A 539 -23.97 -18.16 -3.50
C TYR A 539 -24.74 -18.49 -4.79
#